data_AF-A0A2N9LWZ0-F1
#
_entry.id   AF-A0A2N9LWZ0-F1
#
_cell.length_a   1.000
_cell.length_b   1.000
_cell.length_c   1.000
_cell.angle_alpha   90.00
_cell.angle_beta   90.00
_cell.angle_gamma   90.00
#
_symmetry.space_group_name_H-M   'P 1'
#
loop_
_entity.id
_entity.type
_entity.pdbx_description
1 polymer ?
#
loop_
_entity_poly.entity_id
_entity_poly.type
_entity_poly.pdbx_seq_one_letter_code
_entity_poly.pdbx_strand_id
1 'polypeptide(L)'
;MAEQVLPDWIRKRKRQKEELTRKTPEAEEKRANDVKIMERGGPGFWKQFVQQLAFNALACRELGIQATVSPIAQEGSAAEGFQIHAALQSVTPNVNYLNISYLSGSNQLQCHPRDGTPYRIDLVVDGNGQILAFSKRRNTHASAEMLAEDVMEELVESIGA
;
A
#
# COMPACT_ATOMS: atom_id res chain seq x y z
N MET A 1 -34.81 -15.26 50.89
CA MET A 1 -33.78 -14.50 50.16
C MET A 1 -33.57 -15.24 48.85
N ALA A 2 -34.13 -14.74 47.75
CA ALA A 2 -34.08 -15.42 46.46
C ALA A 2 -32.92 -14.85 45.64
N GLU A 3 -31.79 -15.57 45.61
CA GLU A 3 -30.77 -15.39 44.57
C GLU A 3 -31.43 -15.68 43.22
N GLN A 4 -31.73 -14.63 42.46
CA GLN A 4 -32.18 -14.78 41.09
C GLN A 4 -31.06 -15.42 40.27
N VAL A 5 -31.23 -16.70 39.96
CA VAL A 5 -30.37 -17.45 39.04
C VAL A 5 -30.47 -16.80 37.67
N LEU A 6 -29.49 -15.94 37.36
CA LEU A 6 -29.34 -15.33 36.04
C LEU A 6 -29.39 -16.41 34.94
N PRO A 7 -30.30 -16.31 33.97
CA PRO A 7 -30.36 -17.23 32.83
C PRO A 7 -29.04 -17.29 32.07
N ASP A 8 -28.68 -18.47 31.57
CA ASP A 8 -27.35 -18.73 30.98
C ASP A 8 -27.04 -17.87 29.75
N TRP A 9 -28.05 -17.45 28.99
CA TRP A 9 -27.88 -16.55 27.85
C TRP A 9 -27.41 -15.14 28.27
N ILE A 10 -27.81 -14.66 29.46
CA ILE A 10 -27.36 -13.38 30.02
C ILE A 10 -25.90 -13.49 30.47
N ARG A 11 -25.51 -14.63 31.08
CA ARG A 11 -24.11 -14.91 31.45
C ARG A 11 -23.21 -14.96 30.22
N LYS A 12 -23.67 -15.60 29.14
CA LYS A 12 -22.95 -15.67 27.86
C LYS A 12 -22.75 -14.29 27.24
N ARG A 13 -23.79 -13.43 27.21
CA ARG A 13 -23.68 -12.06 26.71
C ARG A 13 -22.79 -11.17 27.58
N LYS A 14 -22.83 -11.32 28.91
CA LYS A 14 -21.93 -10.58 29.82
C LYS A 14 -20.47 -10.96 29.58
N ARG A 15 -20.16 -12.26 29.48
CA ARG A 15 -18.80 -12.74 29.15
C ARG A 15 -18.33 -12.24 27.79
N GLN A 16 -19.16 -12.30 26.75
CA GLN A 16 -18.82 -11.77 25.42
C GLN A 16 -18.58 -10.26 25.45
N LYS A 17 -19.39 -9.51 26.21
CA LYS A 17 -19.21 -8.06 26.36
C LYS A 17 -17.92 -7.75 27.11
N GLU A 18 -17.67 -8.41 28.24
CA GLU A 18 -16.43 -8.28 29.02
C GLU A 18 -15.18 -8.66 28.22
N GLU A 19 -15.26 -9.70 27.39
CA GLU A 19 -14.18 -10.11 26.50
C GLU A 19 -13.95 -9.09 25.37
N LEU A 20 -15.02 -8.48 24.83
CA LEU A 20 -14.90 -7.35 23.91
C LEU A 20 -14.22 -6.15 24.59
N THR A 21 -14.65 -5.79 25.81
CA THR A 21 -14.11 -4.64 26.54
C THR A 21 -12.63 -4.82 26.91
N ARG A 22 -12.19 -6.07 27.14
CA ARG A 22 -10.78 -6.38 27.39
C ARG A 22 -9.90 -6.30 26.14
N LYS A 23 -10.44 -6.61 24.96
CA LYS A 23 -9.72 -6.55 23.68
C LYS A 23 -9.63 -5.15 23.08
N THR A 24 -10.52 -4.23 23.46
CA THR A 24 -10.50 -2.82 23.03
C THR A 24 -9.21 -2.06 23.38
N PRO A 25 -8.72 -2.05 24.64
CA PRO A 25 -7.51 -1.29 24.99
C PRO A 25 -6.25 -1.84 24.32
N GLU A 26 -6.09 -3.17 24.22
CA GLU A 26 -4.95 -3.79 23.51
C GLU A 26 -4.96 -3.47 22.01
N ALA A 27 -6.15 -3.47 21.39
CA ALA A 27 -6.30 -3.09 19.99
C ALA A 27 -6.04 -1.59 19.75
N GLU A 28 -6.45 -0.73 20.68
CA GLU A 28 -6.18 0.71 20.62
C GLU A 28 -4.70 1.03 20.82
N GLU A 29 -4.04 0.38 21.78
CA GLU A 29 -2.59 0.51 22.01
C GLU A 29 -1.79 0.04 20.80
N LYS A 30 -2.17 -1.11 20.22
CA LYS A 30 -1.56 -1.61 18.99
C LYS A 30 -1.72 -0.62 17.84
N ARG A 31 -2.93 -0.08 17.61
CA ARG A 31 -3.16 0.94 16.57
C ARG A 31 -2.32 2.19 16.79
N ALA A 32 -2.22 2.67 18.03
CA ALA A 32 -1.41 3.83 18.36
C ALA A 32 0.08 3.58 18.09
N ASN A 33 0.57 2.36 18.33
CA ASN A 33 1.94 1.96 18.02
C ASN A 33 2.16 1.86 16.50
N ASP A 34 1.23 1.24 15.77
CA ASP A 34 1.30 1.09 14.30
C ASP A 34 1.36 2.46 13.61
N VAL A 35 0.59 3.44 14.08
CA VAL A 35 0.64 4.83 13.58
C VAL A 35 2.02 5.45 13.77
N LYS A 36 2.62 5.31 14.97
CA LYS A 36 3.97 5.84 15.24
C LYS A 36 5.05 5.19 14.36
N ILE A 37 4.90 3.89 14.10
CA ILE A 37 5.81 3.16 13.20
C ILE A 37 5.62 3.67 11.77
N MET A 38 4.38 3.87 11.32
CA MET A 38 4.09 4.39 9.98
C MET A 38 4.62 5.82 9.77
N GLU A 39 4.44 6.71 10.73
CA GLU A 39 4.97 8.08 10.69
C GLU A 39 6.50 8.12 10.54
N ARG A 40 7.21 7.19 11.18
CA ARG A 40 8.68 7.14 11.16
C ARG A 40 9.23 6.35 9.97
N GLY A 41 8.65 5.19 9.70
CA GLY A 41 9.15 4.23 8.71
C GLY A 41 8.55 4.38 7.32
N GLY A 42 7.34 4.94 7.21
CA GLY A 42 6.62 5.06 5.95
C GLY A 42 7.37 5.88 4.89
N PRO A 43 8.01 7.02 5.23
CA PRO A 43 8.88 7.73 4.29
C PRO A 43 10.08 6.89 3.82
N GLY A 44 10.60 6.01 4.68
CA GLY A 44 11.67 5.08 4.33
C GLY A 44 11.20 4.03 3.32
N PHE A 45 10.05 3.39 3.60
CA PHE A 45 9.39 2.46 2.67
C PHE A 45 9.13 3.14 1.31
N TRP A 46 8.56 4.34 1.32
CA TRP A 46 8.26 5.11 0.12
C TRP A 46 9.50 5.39 -0.72
N LYS A 47 10.57 5.88 -0.09
CA LYS A 47 11.83 6.15 -0.79
C LYS A 47 12.41 4.90 -1.44
N GLN A 48 12.42 3.77 -0.72
CA GLN A 48 12.91 2.49 -1.24
C GLN A 48 12.05 1.98 -2.40
N PHE A 49 10.73 2.10 -2.28
CA PHE A 49 9.78 1.73 -3.33
C PHE A 49 10.02 2.54 -4.62
N VAL A 50 10.14 3.87 -4.53
CA VAL A 50 10.40 4.73 -5.70
C VAL A 50 11.78 4.46 -6.30
N GLN A 51 12.80 4.21 -5.47
CA GLN A 51 14.13 3.82 -5.96
C GLN A 51 14.07 2.51 -6.74
N GLN A 52 13.35 1.50 -6.24
CA GLN A 52 13.20 0.23 -6.92
C GLN A 52 12.37 0.37 -8.21
N LEU A 53 11.32 1.20 -8.22
CA LEU A 53 10.58 1.51 -9.45
C LEU A 53 11.49 2.11 -10.52
N ALA A 54 12.34 3.07 -10.15
CA ALA A 54 13.29 3.67 -11.09
C ALA A 54 14.29 2.63 -11.63
N PHE A 55 14.78 1.74 -10.76
CA PHE A 55 15.63 0.62 -11.18
C PHE A 55 14.92 -0.34 -12.14
N ASN A 56 13.71 -0.78 -11.80
CA ASN A 56 12.91 -1.68 -12.63
C ASN A 56 12.54 -1.04 -13.99
N ALA A 57 12.23 0.25 -14.01
CA ALA A 57 11.94 1.00 -15.23
C ALA A 57 13.16 1.00 -16.18
N LEU A 58 14.38 1.13 -15.66
CA LEU A 58 15.60 1.04 -16.48
C LEU A 58 15.77 -0.37 -17.07
N ALA A 59 15.42 -1.41 -16.32
CA ALA A 59 15.53 -2.81 -16.77
C ALA A 59 14.52 -3.15 -17.89
N CYS A 60 13.41 -2.42 -18.01
CA CYS A 60 12.40 -2.65 -19.05
C CYS A 60 12.96 -2.47 -20.49
N ARG A 61 14.08 -1.77 -20.65
CA ARG A 61 14.77 -1.63 -21.94
C ARG A 61 15.17 -2.97 -22.56
N GLU A 62 15.45 -3.98 -21.73
CA GLU A 62 15.82 -5.33 -22.18
C GLU A 62 14.64 -6.03 -22.88
N LEU A 63 13.42 -5.53 -22.69
CA LEU A 63 12.19 -5.96 -23.35
C LEU A 63 11.76 -5.03 -24.50
N GLY A 64 12.61 -4.07 -24.90
CA GLY A 64 12.24 -3.06 -25.91
C GLY A 64 11.22 -2.04 -25.40
N ILE A 65 11.12 -1.86 -24.08
CA ILE A 65 10.18 -0.92 -23.46
C ILE A 65 10.97 0.27 -22.90
N GLN A 66 10.53 1.47 -23.25
CA GLN A 66 11.03 2.70 -22.66
C GLN A 66 10.16 3.07 -21.46
N ALA A 67 10.69 2.88 -20.25
CA ALA A 67 10.03 3.28 -19.02
C ALA A 67 10.81 4.36 -18.26
N THR A 68 10.10 5.27 -17.61
CA THR A 68 10.67 6.39 -16.84
C THR A 68 9.87 6.64 -15.58
N VAL A 69 10.55 7.03 -14.50
CA VAL A 69 9.93 7.50 -13.26
C VAL A 69 10.30 8.97 -13.08
N SER A 70 9.30 9.86 -13.11
CA SER A 70 9.49 11.31 -12.98
C SER A 70 8.70 11.87 -11.81
N PRO A 71 9.24 12.85 -11.05
CA PRO A 71 8.46 13.51 -10.00
C PRO A 71 7.32 14.33 -10.62
N ILE A 72 6.17 14.33 -9.96
CA ILE A 72 5.02 15.19 -10.30
C ILE A 72 5.02 16.35 -9.31
N ALA A 73 5.31 17.56 -9.79
CA ALA A 73 5.15 18.75 -8.97
C ALA A 73 3.65 18.98 -8.72
N GLN A 74 3.21 18.81 -7.47
CA GLN A 74 1.91 19.30 -7.02
C GLN A 74 2.14 20.55 -6.19
N GLU A 75 1.97 21.72 -6.80
CA GLU A 75 2.05 22.99 -6.07
C GLU A 75 1.10 22.98 -4.86
N GLY A 76 1.64 23.25 -3.68
CA GLY A 76 0.88 23.30 -2.43
C GLY A 76 0.49 21.95 -1.81
N SER A 77 0.93 20.82 -2.36
CA SER A 77 0.67 19.49 -1.79
C SER A 77 1.79 19.05 -0.85
N ALA A 78 1.42 18.55 0.33
CA ALA A 78 2.34 17.87 1.24
C ALA A 78 2.64 16.42 0.82
N ALA A 79 1.98 15.92 -0.24
CA ALA A 79 2.20 14.58 -0.77
C ALA A 79 3.28 14.59 -1.85
N GLU A 80 4.21 13.65 -1.76
CA GLU A 80 5.20 13.39 -2.80
C GLU A 80 4.57 12.50 -3.87
N GLY A 81 4.69 12.88 -5.14
CA GLY A 81 4.10 12.15 -6.27
C GLY A 81 5.13 11.85 -7.35
N PHE A 82 5.01 10.68 -7.97
CA PHE A 82 5.79 10.28 -9.14
C PHE A 82 4.86 9.74 -10.23
N GLN A 83 5.20 10.05 -11.48
CA GLN A 83 4.62 9.44 -12.66
C GLN A 83 5.56 8.35 -13.16
N ILE A 84 5.02 7.16 -13.32
CA ILE A 84 5.68 6.04 -13.97
C ILE A 84 5.08 5.97 -15.37
N HIS A 85 5.90 6.16 -16.39
CA HIS A 85 5.49 6.10 -17.79
C HIS A 85 6.18 4.92 -18.45
N ALA A 86 5.45 4.13 -19.24
CA ALA A 86 5.98 3.01 -20.01
C ALA A 86 5.47 3.07 -21.46
N ALA A 87 6.37 2.85 -22.41
CA ALA A 87 6.07 2.86 -23.83
C ALA A 87 6.77 1.70 -24.55
N LEU A 88 6.01 0.90 -25.29
CA LEU A 88 6.57 -0.17 -26.12
C LEU A 88 7.17 0.44 -27.39
N GLN A 89 8.45 0.20 -27.66
CA GLN A 89 9.12 0.68 -28.86
C GLN A 89 8.68 -0.15 -30.07
N SER A 90 7.58 0.27 -30.71
CA SER A 90 7.05 -0.36 -31.92
C SER A 90 6.61 0.70 -32.94
N VAL A 91 6.22 0.25 -34.15
CA VAL A 91 5.72 1.13 -35.23
C VAL A 91 4.49 1.93 -34.79
N THR A 92 3.66 1.35 -33.91
CA THR A 92 2.52 2.02 -33.26
C THR A 92 2.74 2.00 -31.74
N PRO A 93 3.34 3.05 -31.15
CA PRO A 93 3.71 3.04 -29.75
C PRO A 93 2.46 2.87 -28.88
N ASN A 94 2.43 1.80 -28.08
CA ASN A 94 1.46 1.64 -27.01
C ASN A 94 2.08 2.22 -25.74
N VAL A 95 1.34 3.10 -25.07
CA VAL A 95 1.85 3.92 -23.99
C VAL A 95 0.88 3.84 -22.83
N ASN A 96 1.40 3.69 -21.62
CA ASN A 96 0.62 3.80 -20.40
C ASN A 96 1.40 4.57 -19.34
N TYR A 97 0.68 5.12 -18.36
CA TYR A 97 1.30 5.71 -17.18
C TYR A 97 0.49 5.43 -15.92
N LEU A 98 1.17 5.52 -14.78
CA LEU A 98 0.61 5.43 -13.45
C LEU A 98 1.20 6.55 -12.60
N ASN A 99 0.34 7.40 -12.04
CA ASN A 99 0.75 8.37 -11.05
C ASN A 99 0.59 7.74 -9.66
N ILE A 100 1.66 7.72 -8.87
CA ILE A 100 1.63 7.25 -7.49
C ILE A 100 2.00 8.40 -6.57
N SER A 101 1.25 8.60 -5.50
CA SER A 101 1.62 9.55 -4.46
C SER A 101 1.54 8.96 -3.06
N TYR A 102 2.35 9.54 -2.18
CA TYR A 102 2.41 9.21 -0.77
C TYR A 102 2.37 10.48 0.06
N LEU A 103 1.47 10.48 1.04
CA LEU A 103 1.43 11.50 2.08
C LEU A 103 2.19 10.97 3.29
N SER A 104 3.18 11.71 3.77
CA SER A 104 3.97 11.30 4.94
C SER A 104 3.08 10.99 6.15
N GLY A 105 3.28 9.81 6.76
CA GLY A 105 2.47 9.31 7.87
C GLY A 105 1.16 8.63 7.48
N SER A 106 0.80 8.66 6.19
CA SER A 106 -0.30 7.86 5.65
C SER A 106 0.03 6.38 5.72
N ASN A 107 -0.98 5.55 5.96
CA ASN A 107 -0.90 4.10 5.78
C ASN A 107 -1.33 3.67 4.37
N GLN A 108 -1.37 4.58 3.40
CA GLN A 108 -1.85 4.31 2.05
C GLN A 108 -1.00 5.02 1.00
N LEU A 109 -0.71 4.31 -0.08
CA LEU A 109 -0.26 4.90 -1.35
C LEU A 109 -1.50 5.15 -2.22
N GLN A 110 -1.52 6.28 -2.92
CA GLN A 110 -2.59 6.61 -3.86
C GLN A 110 -2.10 6.37 -5.29
N CYS A 111 -2.86 5.59 -6.05
CA CYS A 111 -2.52 5.18 -7.40
C CYS A 111 -3.59 5.71 -8.36
N HIS A 112 -3.17 6.47 -9.36
CA HIS A 112 -4.00 7.04 -10.40
C HIS A 112 -3.49 6.55 -11.76
N PRO A 113 -4.01 5.43 -12.28
CA PRO A 113 -3.63 4.94 -13.60
C PRO A 113 -4.13 5.91 -14.68
N ARG A 114 -3.51 5.89 -15.86
CA ARG A 114 -3.99 6.61 -17.05
C ARG A 114 -5.42 6.19 -17.39
N ASP A 115 -5.64 4.88 -17.42
CA ASP A 115 -6.90 4.25 -17.79
C ASP A 115 -7.45 3.47 -16.58
N GLY A 116 -8.76 3.60 -16.32
CA GLY A 116 -9.43 2.93 -15.20
C GLY A 116 -9.70 3.84 -14.01
N THR A 117 -9.95 3.22 -12.84
CA THR A 117 -10.34 3.93 -11.62
C THR A 117 -9.15 4.06 -10.66
N PRO A 118 -8.92 5.23 -10.05
CA PRO A 118 -7.95 5.39 -8.98
C PRO A 118 -8.17 4.37 -7.86
N TYR A 119 -7.07 3.87 -7.30
CA TYR A 119 -7.10 2.91 -6.21
C TYR A 119 -6.03 3.24 -5.17
N ARG A 120 -6.07 2.52 -4.05
CA ARG A 120 -5.13 2.67 -2.96
C ARG A 120 -4.45 1.36 -2.66
N ILE A 121 -3.21 1.45 -2.19
CA ILE A 121 -2.43 0.32 -1.69
C ILE A 121 -2.26 0.55 -0.20
N ASP A 122 -2.79 -0.36 0.61
CA ASP A 122 -2.68 -0.28 2.06
C ASP A 122 -1.29 -0.71 2.51
N LEU A 123 -0.70 0.11 3.37
CA LEU A 123 0.51 -0.16 4.13
C LEU A 123 0.12 -0.68 5.50
N VAL A 124 0.78 -1.76 5.91
CA VAL A 124 0.57 -2.41 7.21
C VAL A 124 1.89 -2.56 7.93
N VAL A 125 1.83 -2.64 9.26
CA VAL A 125 2.98 -2.97 10.09
C VAL A 125 2.90 -4.45 10.47
N ASP A 126 3.94 -5.21 10.19
CA ASP A 126 4.02 -6.62 10.53
C ASP A 126 4.32 -6.85 12.02
N GLY A 127 4.38 -8.12 12.46
CA GLY A 127 4.70 -8.46 13.84
C GLY A 127 6.10 -8.06 14.31
N ASN A 128 7.00 -7.71 13.39
CA ASN A 128 8.37 -7.29 13.65
C ASN A 128 8.54 -5.76 13.56
N GLY A 129 7.47 -5.01 13.33
CA GLY A 129 7.52 -3.55 13.17
C GLY A 129 8.00 -3.10 11.79
N GLN A 130 8.03 -3.99 10.80
CA GLN A 130 8.34 -3.66 9.40
C GLN A 130 7.09 -3.21 8.67
N ILE A 131 7.25 -2.23 7.78
CA ILE A 131 6.16 -1.76 6.92
C ILE A 131 6.13 -2.59 5.65
N LEU A 132 4.97 -3.14 5.34
CA LEU A 132 4.69 -3.90 4.12
C LEU A 132 3.49 -3.28 3.41
N ALA A 133 3.39 -3.51 2.10
CA ALA A 133 2.24 -3.10 1.31
C ALA A 133 1.41 -4.32 0.89
N PHE A 134 0.09 -4.19 0.80
CA PHE A 134 -0.72 -5.24 0.20
C PHE A 134 -0.61 -5.25 -1.33
N SER A 135 -0.03 -6.31 -1.90
CA SER A 135 -0.01 -6.53 -3.34
C SER A 135 -1.26 -7.31 -3.75
N LYS A 136 -2.09 -6.70 -4.61
CA LYS A 136 -3.24 -7.37 -5.22
C LYS A 136 -2.80 -8.53 -6.12
N ARG A 137 -1.73 -8.35 -6.88
CA ARG A 137 -1.22 -9.32 -7.85
C ARG A 137 -0.79 -10.62 -7.18
N ARG A 138 -0.13 -10.52 -6.04
CA ARG A 138 0.31 -11.68 -5.24
C ARG A 138 -0.69 -12.12 -4.18
N ASN A 139 -1.74 -11.34 -3.95
CA ASN A 139 -2.71 -11.52 -2.87
C ASN A 139 -2.04 -11.70 -1.48
N THR A 140 -0.99 -10.92 -1.21
CA THR A 140 -0.21 -10.99 0.03
C THR A 140 0.50 -9.67 0.33
N HIS A 141 1.10 -9.58 1.51
CA HIS A 141 1.96 -8.46 1.88
C HIS A 141 3.32 -8.58 1.20
N ALA A 142 3.79 -7.45 0.67
CA ALA A 142 5.00 -7.31 -0.13
C ALA A 142 5.91 -6.25 0.48
N SER A 143 7.23 -6.45 0.35
CA SER A 143 8.21 -5.40 0.63
C SER A 143 8.10 -4.28 -0.40
N ALA A 144 8.83 -3.19 -0.17
CA ALA A 144 8.92 -2.10 -1.13
C ALA A 144 9.42 -2.58 -2.50
N GLU A 145 10.39 -3.50 -2.52
CA GLU A 145 10.95 -4.03 -3.77
C GLU A 145 9.96 -4.91 -4.52
N MET A 146 9.35 -5.86 -3.82
CA MET A 146 8.34 -6.74 -4.40
C MET A 146 7.14 -5.94 -4.94
N LEU A 147 6.73 -4.89 -4.23
CA LEU A 147 5.67 -4.01 -4.70
C LEU A 147 6.07 -3.27 -5.98
N ALA A 148 7.31 -2.78 -6.05
CA ALA A 148 7.82 -2.09 -7.25
C ALA A 148 7.92 -3.02 -8.46
N GLU A 149 8.26 -4.28 -8.26
CA GLU A 149 8.19 -5.31 -9.31
C GLU A 149 6.75 -5.50 -9.79
N ASP A 150 5.81 -5.73 -8.88
CA ASP A 150 4.42 -5.98 -9.22
C ASP A 150 3.79 -4.81 -9.98
N VAL A 151 4.07 -3.57 -9.54
CA VAL A 151 3.59 -2.34 -10.18
C VAL A 151 4.18 -2.18 -11.59
N MET A 152 5.49 -2.43 -11.77
CA MET A 152 6.09 -2.33 -13.10
C MET A 152 5.59 -3.42 -14.03
N GLU A 153 5.43 -4.64 -13.54
CA GLU A 153 4.95 -5.75 -14.35
C GLU A 153 3.51 -5.51 -14.81
N GLU A 154 2.62 -5.05 -13.93
CA GLU A 154 1.25 -4.66 -14.30
C GLU A 154 1.24 -3.53 -15.35
N LEU A 155 2.11 -2.52 -15.19
CA LEU A 155 2.22 -1.43 -16.16
C LEU A 155 2.75 -1.93 -17.52
N VAL A 156 3.71 -2.84 -17.53
CA VAL A 156 4.29 -3.42 -18.74
C VAL A 156 3.28 -4.34 -19.47
N GLU A 157 2.55 -5.18 -18.74
CA GLU A 157 1.48 -6.02 -19.30
C GLU A 157 0.39 -5.16 -19.96
N SER A 158 0.07 -4.00 -19.36
CA SER A 158 -0.98 -3.12 -19.87
C SER A 158 -0.67 -2.49 -21.24
N ILE A 159 0.61 -2.39 -21.62
CA ILE A 159 1.03 -1.91 -22.95
C ILE A 159 1.19 -3.06 -23.96
N GLY A 160 0.88 -4.30 -23.57
CA GLY A 160 0.85 -5.48 -24.44
C GLY A 160 2.21 -6.10 -24.73
N ALA A 161 3.15 -5.98 -23.78
CA ALA A 161 4.45 -6.64 -23.83
C ALA A 161 4.43 -8.04 -23.18
#